data_AF-A0A9E5HNP4-F1
#
_entry.id   AF-A0A9E5HNP4-F1
#
_cell.length_a   1.000
_cell.length_b   1.000
_cell.length_c   1.000
_cell.angle_alpha   90.00
_cell.angle_beta   90.00
_cell.angle_gamma   90.00
#
_symmetry.space_group_name_H-M   'P 1'
#
loop_
_entity.id
_entity.type
_entity.pdbx_description
1 polymer ?
#
loop_
_entity_poly.entity_id
_entity_poly.type
_entity_poly.pdbx_seq_one_letter_code
_entity_poly.pdbx_strand_id
1 'polypeptide(L)'
;MRCLSGARADTFGGKFPDSFSAMLEREMCLPNLNLCAQQSGAGFYTEDDAIHEIIENAQVVFIEALSIVNQSNPFYRVHPRRND
;
A
#
# COMPACT_ATOMS: atom_id res chain seq x y z
N MET A 1 -14.94 -2.02 -7.77
CA MET A 1 -13.52 -1.62 -7.69
C MET A 1 -12.77 -2.74 -6.97
N ARG A 2 -11.62 -3.20 -7.44
CA ARG A 2 -10.79 -4.19 -6.72
C ARG A 2 -9.49 -3.49 -6.34
N CYS A 3 -9.12 -3.51 -5.07
CA CYS A 3 -8.05 -2.67 -4.54
C CYS A 3 -6.83 -3.50 -4.12
N LEU A 4 -5.64 -3.02 -4.45
CA LEU A 4 -4.35 -3.65 -4.17
C LEU A 4 -3.58 -2.79 -3.16
N SER A 5 -3.03 -3.39 -2.11
CA SER A 5 -2.09 -2.75 -1.18
C SER A 5 -0.81 -3.58 -1.04
N GLY A 6 0.34 -2.97 -1.27
CA GLY A 6 1.67 -3.59 -1.07
C GLY A 6 2.79 -2.56 -1.12
N ALA A 7 3.79 -2.65 -0.25
CA ALA A 7 4.82 -1.61 -0.11
C ALA A 7 6.04 -1.78 -1.04
N ARG A 8 5.98 -2.69 -2.01
CA ARG A 8 7.14 -3.00 -2.84
C ARG A 8 7.23 -2.08 -4.07
N ALA A 9 8.46 -1.65 -4.36
CA ALA A 9 8.77 -0.74 -5.47
C ALA A 9 8.38 -1.28 -6.84
N ASP A 10 8.27 -2.61 -6.97
CA ASP A 10 7.94 -3.34 -8.20
C ASP A 10 6.50 -3.05 -8.68
N THR A 11 5.64 -2.51 -7.80
CA THR A 11 4.26 -2.11 -8.11
C THR A 11 4.17 -0.68 -8.66
N PHE A 12 5.25 0.08 -8.54
CA PHE A 12 5.44 1.35 -9.24
C PHE A 12 6.27 1.05 -10.49
N GLY A 13 5.74 1.36 -11.69
CA GLY A 13 6.47 1.17 -12.94
C GLY A 13 7.87 1.78 -12.85
N GLY A 14 8.87 0.92 -12.67
CA GLY A 14 10.25 1.29 -12.37
C GLY A 14 11.17 0.76 -13.48
N LYS A 15 12.05 -0.19 -13.13
CA LYS A 15 12.93 -0.88 -14.10
C LYS A 15 12.20 -1.83 -15.05
N PHE A 16 10.90 -2.05 -14.83
CA PHE A 16 10.06 -2.92 -15.63
C PHE A 16 9.00 -2.09 -16.34
N PRO A 17 8.73 -2.39 -17.62
CA PRO A 17 7.79 -1.61 -18.43
C PRO A 17 6.34 -1.70 -17.93
N ASP A 18 5.97 -2.83 -17.31
CA ASP A 18 4.66 -3.03 -16.71
C ASP A 18 4.79 -3.26 -15.21
N SER A 19 4.01 -2.52 -14.41
CA SER A 19 3.87 -2.82 -12.99
C SER A 19 3.02 -4.06 -12.79
N PHE A 20 3.22 -4.75 -11.66
CA PHE A 20 2.36 -5.89 -11.29
C PHE A 20 0.86 -5.51 -11.33
N SER A 21 0.52 -4.31 -10.88
CA SER A 21 -0.86 -3.81 -10.93
C SER A 21 -1.41 -3.72 -12.35
N ALA A 22 -0.61 -3.21 -13.30
CA ALA A 22 -0.99 -3.12 -14.70
C ALA A 22 -1.12 -4.50 -15.35
N MET A 23 -0.22 -5.43 -15.03
CA MET A 23 -0.32 -6.82 -15.48
C MET A 23 -1.60 -7.49 -14.95
N LEU A 24 -1.92 -7.29 -13.66
CA LEU A 24 -3.09 -7.87 -13.03
C LEU A 24 -4.40 -7.32 -13.61
N GLU A 25 -4.47 -6.02 -13.88
CA GLU A 25 -5.63 -5.39 -14.53
C GLU A 25 -5.90 -5.96 -15.92
N ARG A 26 -4.84 -6.17 -16.72
CA ARG A 26 -4.94 -6.78 -18.05
C ARG A 26 -5.37 -8.24 -17.98
N GLU A 27 -4.80 -9.04 -17.08
CA GLU A 27 -5.10 -10.47 -16.98
C GLU A 27 -6.50 -10.74 -16.42
N MET A 28 -6.94 -9.90 -15.48
CA MET A 28 -8.26 -10.02 -14.86
C MET A 28 -9.38 -9.33 -15.63
N CYS A 29 -9.04 -8.51 -16.65
CA CYS A 29 -9.97 -7.66 -17.40
C CYS A 29 -10.87 -6.81 -16.49
N LEU A 30 -10.33 -6.29 -15.38
CA LEU A 30 -11.10 -5.58 -14.37
C LEU A 30 -10.33 -4.38 -13.81
N PRO A 31 -11.01 -3.24 -13.54
CA PRO A 31 -10.36 -2.05 -13.01
C PRO A 31 -9.62 -2.33 -11.70
N ASN A 32 -8.35 -1.93 -11.65
CA ASN A 32 -7.47 -2.08 -10.50
C ASN A 32 -7.08 -0.71 -9.94
N LEU A 33 -7.34 -0.49 -8.66
CA LEU A 33 -6.83 0.68 -7.95
C LEU A 33 -5.58 0.31 -7.14
N ASN A 34 -4.45 0.82 -7.59
CA ASN A 34 -3.14 0.63 -6.96
C ASN A 34 -2.91 1.64 -5.82
N LEU A 35 -2.97 1.17 -4.58
CA LEU A 35 -2.67 1.98 -3.39
C LEU A 35 -1.25 1.75 -2.85
N CYS A 36 -0.37 1.11 -3.62
CA CYS A 36 1.03 0.95 -3.20
C CYS A 36 1.65 2.34 -2.96
N ALA A 37 2.53 2.43 -1.97
CA ALA A 37 3.28 3.65 -1.63
C ALA A 37 4.71 3.26 -1.23
N GLN A 38 5.71 4.03 -1.68
CA GLN A 38 7.08 3.77 -1.25
C GLN A 38 7.24 4.13 0.23
N GLN A 39 8.00 3.30 0.96
CA GLN A 39 8.26 3.50 2.38
C GLN A 39 6.99 3.55 3.25
N SER A 40 5.84 3.08 2.74
CA SER A 40 4.63 2.96 3.54
C SER A 40 4.72 1.77 4.48
N GLY A 41 4.30 1.98 5.72
CA GLY A 41 4.06 0.93 6.70
C GLY A 41 2.58 0.71 6.92
N ALA A 42 2.22 -0.19 7.83
CA ALA A 42 0.81 -0.50 8.11
C ALA A 42 0.02 0.75 8.52
N GLY A 43 0.63 1.62 9.34
CA GLY A 43 0.03 2.89 9.80
C GLY A 43 -0.45 3.78 8.66
N PHE A 44 0.29 3.84 7.54
CA PHE A 44 -0.09 4.64 6.36
C PHE A 44 -1.47 4.25 5.81
N TYR A 45 -1.82 2.96 5.88
CA TYR A 45 -3.08 2.43 5.38
C TYR A 45 -4.19 2.41 6.44
N THR A 46 -3.82 2.21 7.71
CA THR A 46 -4.81 2.06 8.78
C THR A 46 -5.27 3.38 9.38
N GLU A 47 -4.51 4.47 9.20
CA GLU A 47 -4.80 5.78 9.80
C GLU A 47 -5.52 6.76 8.84
N ASP A 48 -5.78 6.37 7.59
CA ASP A 48 -6.42 7.21 6.57
C ASP A 48 -7.87 6.77 6.29
N ASP A 49 -8.84 7.59 6.67
CA ASP A 49 -10.28 7.35 6.49
C ASP A 49 -10.68 7.17 5.02
N ALA A 50 -10.00 7.85 4.08
CA ALA A 50 -10.32 7.72 2.66
C ALA A 50 -9.90 6.33 2.13
N ILE A 51 -8.81 5.76 2.66
CA ILE A 51 -8.39 4.40 2.33
C ILE A 51 -9.42 3.38 2.83
N HIS A 52 -9.97 3.60 4.03
CA HIS A 52 -11.04 2.74 4.57
C HIS A 52 -12.30 2.78 3.69
N GLU A 53 -12.76 3.95 3.27
CA GLU A 53 -13.93 4.09 2.37
C GLU A 53 -13.71 3.35 1.04
N ILE A 54 -12.51 3.44 0.47
CA ILE A 54 -12.15 2.71 -0.75
C ILE A 54 -12.21 1.19 -0.53
N ILE A 55 -11.66 0.71 0.59
CA ILE A 55 -11.63 -0.70 0.95
C ILE A 55 -13.04 -1.26 1.18
N GLU A 56 -13.91 -0.52 1.86
CA GLU A 56 -15.30 -0.93 2.12
C GLU A 56 -16.11 -1.09 0.83
N ASN A 57 -15.81 -0.29 -0.19
CA ASN A 57 -16.46 -0.36 -1.50
C ASN A 57 -15.74 -1.31 -2.48
N ALA A 58 -14.67 -1.98 -2.04
CA ALA A 58 -13.91 -2.90 -2.88
C ALA A 58 -14.56 -4.29 -2.93
N GLN A 59 -14.62 -4.88 -4.13
CA GLN A 59 -15.12 -6.25 -4.33
C GLN A 59 -14.07 -7.31 -3.93
N VAL A 60 -12.80 -6.97 -4.07
CA VAL A 60 -11.65 -7.81 -3.70
C VAL A 60 -10.55 -6.89 -3.24
N VAL A 61 -9.89 -7.26 -2.13
CA VAL A 61 -8.74 -6.56 -1.59
C VAL A 61 -7.55 -7.50 -1.58
N PHE A 62 -6.47 -7.09 -2.22
CA PHE A 62 -5.20 -7.83 -2.21
C PHE A 62 -4.21 -7.12 -1.31
N ILE A 63 -3.63 -7.84 -0.35
CA ILE A 63 -2.62 -7.30 0.57
C ILE A 63 -1.31 -8.07 0.36
N GLU A 64 -0.27 -7.37 -0.09
CA GLU A 64 1.10 -7.85 -0.04
C GLU A 64 1.66 -7.59 1.36
N ALA A 65 2.20 -8.63 1.98
CA ALA A 65 2.77 -8.55 3.30
C ALA A 65 3.94 -7.56 3.35
N LEU A 66 3.89 -6.63 4.30
CA LEU A 66 4.95 -5.65 4.53
C LEU A 66 6.25 -6.33 4.98
N SER A 67 7.38 -5.86 4.46
CA SER A 67 8.70 -6.29 4.93
C SER A 67 9.03 -5.68 6.30
N ILE A 68 10.03 -6.24 6.98
CA ILE A 68 10.55 -5.75 8.27
C ILE A 68 10.92 -4.25 8.21
N VAL A 69 11.38 -3.77 7.05
CA VAL A 69 11.78 -2.36 6.85
C VAL A 69 10.59 -1.39 6.79
N ASN A 70 9.38 -1.90 6.60
CA ASN A 70 8.14 -1.13 6.54
C ASN A 70 7.36 -1.20 7.87
N GLN A 71 7.91 -1.85 8.89
CA GLN A 71 7.24 -1.97 10.18
C GLN A 71 7.62 -0.82 11.11
N SER A 72 6.62 -0.19 11.71
CA SER A 72 6.83 0.69 12.86
C SER A 72 7.20 -0.17 14.07
N ASN A 73 8.08 0.33 14.93
CA ASN A 73 8.46 -0.39 16.15
C ASN A 73 7.46 -0.05 17.27
N PRO A 74 6.57 -0.97 17.69
CA PRO A 74 5.60 -0.69 18.75
C PRO A 74 6.25 -0.50 20.12
N PHE A 75 7.49 -0.98 20.30
CA PHE A 75 8.26 -0.84 21.54
C PHE A 75 9.16 0.40 21.56
N TYR A 76 9.25 1.13 20.45
CA TYR A 76 10.14 2.28 20.33
C TYR A 76 9.40 3.46 19.69
N ARG A 77 8.98 4.40 20.55
CA ARG A 77 8.37 5.66 20.12
C ARG A 77 9.38 6.78 20.29
N VAL A 78 9.78 7.39 19.18
CA VAL A 78 10.58 8.61 19.24
C VAL A 78 9.65 9.72 19.74
N HIS A 79 9.98 10.31 20.89
CA HIS A 79 9.31 11.53 21.32
C HIS A 79 9.54 12.57 20.21
N PRO A 80 8.48 13.24 19.70
CA PRO A 80 8.64 14.37 18.80
C PRO A 80 9.69 15.28 19.43
N ARG A 81 10.76 15.61 18.68
CA ARG A 81 11.88 16.40 19.19
C ARG A 81 11.31 17.57 19.98
N ARG A 82 11.46 17.51 21.30
CA ARG A 82 11.20 18.62 22.21
C ARG A 82 12.16 19.72 21.76
N ASN A 83 11.62 20.65 21.01
CA ASN A 83 12.25 21.93 20.71
C ASN A 83 11.41 23.00 21.42
N ASP A 84 11.02 22.71 22.65
CA ASP A 84 11.13 23.71 23.71
C ASP A 84 12.60 24.09 23.93
#